data_AF-A0AB34J207-F1
#
_entry.id   AF-A0AB34J207-F1
#
_cell.length_a   1.000
_cell.length_b   1.000
_cell.length_c   1.000
_cell.angle_alpha   90.00
_cell.angle_beta   90.00
_cell.angle_gamma   90.00
#
_symmetry.space_group_name_H-M   'P 1'
#
loop_
_entity.id
_entity.type
_entity.pdbx_description
1 polymer ?
#
loop_
_entity_poly.entity_id
_entity_poly.type
_entity_poly.pdbx_seq_one_letter_code
_entity_poly.pdbx_strand_id
1 'polypeptide(L)'
;MARGVEAGVQEAGEEAGEEAEGAEAQPVPPQECIDLADETRLPRELVLRFGEMWGLREPPHFKKVCADGRMRAADLAELVRSLKVSSELLCRSIARVIGEGDAASFAQFVRGYAALHARTLKEALPFAFKVFDLDGDGRLKQEEFTAVLDESMAMQKLDAAGLRKVLRSPAAEHEKVEGISFDSFRYFASLSSQTILACCGFMLHVQDFYVPLVPFGSAEEEAQEEAAERRKQRREREREYTGGVGAEGEEAREGEADASLNPFADPDFLAALEDMRTTPEERAARRKEAGNAAMKHGGKAALEQAVEEYGKGLEERCRDAALHAALLGNRAAAHTMLRNWGKALADAREALASEALAGASAQRCARRAAKAALQLGQLEEARRFHTQALALPGGDADEELAAIDAGILAGEEEGRARRVEAEAAKLMEAELAAAVRRRRLVVRDFEDERIREQCVGGTSGARVWYDAVEDELHWPVLLLYPEAAMSDFIQDVSESECMAAHLLEMFGADAENSPEWDKERKYRAADLQMYVDMPRAGEREVVETVRTDLPLLQQLIAKQARGYGIPGIPMLHVLVRGSEYEKRFFLDRVQNP
;
A
#
# COMPACT_ATOMS: atom_id res chain seq x y z
N MET A 1 40.02 81.89 -15.27
CA MET A 1 39.71 82.63 -14.03
C MET A 1 38.22 82.51 -13.78
N ALA A 2 37.83 82.30 -12.51
CA ALA A 2 36.54 82.57 -11.85
C ALA A 2 35.22 82.31 -12.64
N ARG A 3 34.38 81.34 -12.27
CA ARG A 3 33.39 81.34 -11.15
C ARG A 3 32.40 82.52 -11.15
N GLY A 4 31.11 82.17 -11.07
CA GLY A 4 29.96 83.04 -10.72
C GLY A 4 28.84 82.86 -11.76
N VAL A 5 27.92 81.90 -11.67
CA VAL A 5 26.82 81.65 -10.69
C VAL A 5 25.63 82.63 -10.85
N GLU A 6 24.47 82.03 -11.15
CA GLU A 6 23.09 82.30 -10.68
C GLU A 6 21.98 82.85 -11.59
N ALA A 7 20.78 82.34 -11.26
CA ALA A 7 19.40 82.55 -11.73
C ALA A 7 19.05 81.94 -13.11
N GLY A 8 18.14 80.98 -13.30
CA GLY A 8 17.02 80.46 -12.49
C GLY A 8 15.68 80.88 -13.12
N VAL A 9 14.87 79.93 -13.60
CA VAL A 9 13.38 79.84 -13.59
C VAL A 9 12.93 78.59 -14.40
N GLN A 10 11.87 77.95 -13.91
CA GLN A 10 11.39 76.56 -14.06
C GLN A 10 10.74 76.18 -15.41
N GLU A 11 10.88 74.91 -15.81
CA GLU A 11 9.98 74.16 -16.70
C GLU A 11 9.36 72.97 -15.96
N ALA A 12 8.12 72.61 -16.31
CA ALA A 12 7.23 71.70 -15.59
C ALA A 12 7.05 70.34 -16.30
N GLY A 13 7.11 69.24 -15.50
CA GLY A 13 6.50 67.88 -15.59
C GLY A 13 6.51 67.14 -16.94
N GLU A 14 7.10 65.95 -17.15
CA GLU A 14 7.29 64.71 -16.34
C GLU A 14 6.01 63.91 -16.01
N GLU A 15 5.83 62.77 -16.70
CA GLU A 15 5.49 61.40 -16.22
C GLU A 15 5.01 60.54 -17.42
N ALA A 16 5.87 59.67 -18.00
CA ALA A 16 6.20 58.30 -17.60
C ALA A 16 5.14 57.26 -18.03
N GLY A 17 5.32 56.71 -19.24
CA GLY A 17 4.72 55.44 -19.68
C GLY A 17 5.79 54.36 -19.70
N GLU A 18 5.70 53.42 -18.77
CA GLU A 18 6.62 52.28 -18.64
C GLU A 18 5.92 51.03 -19.21
N GLU A 19 6.49 50.46 -20.27
CA GLU A 19 6.10 49.18 -20.85
C GLU A 19 6.53 48.03 -19.91
N ALA A 20 5.58 47.22 -19.43
CA ALA A 20 5.88 46.03 -18.64
C ALA A 20 6.24 44.84 -19.54
N GLU A 21 7.49 44.37 -19.43
CA GLU A 21 8.03 43.15 -20.03
C GLU A 21 7.26 41.88 -19.63
N GLY A 22 7.17 40.92 -20.54
CA GLY A 22 6.30 39.75 -20.46
C GLY A 22 6.71 38.67 -19.45
N ALA A 23 5.76 38.26 -18.60
CA ALA A 23 5.87 37.07 -17.76
C ALA A 23 5.72 35.78 -18.59
N GLU A 24 6.68 34.86 -18.45
CA GLU A 24 6.63 33.52 -19.06
C GLU A 24 5.43 32.71 -18.53
N ALA A 25 4.73 32.01 -19.44
CA ALA A 25 3.59 31.16 -19.10
C ALA A 25 4.07 29.94 -18.28
N GLN A 26 3.56 29.79 -17.06
CA GLN A 26 3.87 28.68 -16.15
C GLN A 26 2.58 27.99 -15.71
N PRO A 27 2.59 26.65 -15.49
CA PRO A 27 1.43 25.93 -15.02
C PRO A 27 1.00 26.43 -13.63
N VAL A 28 -0.30 26.39 -13.35
CA VAL A 28 -0.82 26.70 -12.01
C VAL A 28 -0.22 25.70 -11.01
N PRO A 29 0.24 26.14 -9.82
CA PRO A 29 0.83 25.25 -8.82
C PRO A 29 -0.07 24.04 -8.52
N PRO A 30 0.47 22.80 -8.52
CA PRO A 30 -0.33 21.60 -8.27
C PRO A 30 -1.08 21.61 -6.93
N GLN A 31 -0.49 22.25 -5.90
CA GLN A 31 -1.13 22.37 -4.59
C GLN A 31 -2.41 23.24 -4.66
N GLU A 32 -2.37 24.35 -5.40
CA GLU A 32 -3.54 25.21 -5.60
C GLU A 32 -4.66 24.45 -6.34
N CYS A 33 -4.30 23.62 -7.32
CA CYS A 33 -5.26 22.77 -8.02
C CYS A 33 -5.89 21.70 -7.12
N ILE A 34 -5.10 21.11 -6.21
CA ILE A 34 -5.58 20.12 -5.24
C ILE A 34 -6.53 20.77 -4.23
N ASP A 35 -6.17 21.94 -3.71
CA ASP A 35 -6.98 22.70 -2.76
C ASP A 35 -8.32 23.10 -3.40
N LEU A 36 -8.30 23.56 -4.66
CA LEU A 36 -9.51 23.88 -5.43
C LEU A 36 -10.38 22.66 -5.76
N ALA A 37 -9.77 21.50 -6.05
CA ALA A 37 -10.50 20.26 -6.26
C ALA A 37 -11.21 19.78 -4.99
N ASP A 38 -10.54 19.89 -3.84
CA ASP A 38 -11.12 19.55 -2.54
C ASP A 38 -12.21 20.54 -2.13
N GLU A 39 -12.03 21.83 -2.41
CA GLU A 39 -13.02 22.90 -2.18
C GLU A 39 -14.30 22.67 -3.01
N THR A 40 -14.13 22.45 -4.32
CA THR A 40 -15.24 22.38 -5.29
C THR A 40 -15.82 20.97 -5.48
N ARG A 41 -15.20 19.95 -4.91
CA ARG A 41 -15.53 18.51 -5.08
C ARG A 41 -15.43 18.03 -6.54
N LEU A 42 -14.72 18.76 -7.39
CA LEU A 42 -14.40 18.31 -8.74
C LEU A 42 -13.28 17.24 -8.69
N PRO A 43 -13.22 16.31 -9.66
CA PRO A 43 -12.14 15.33 -9.72
C PRO A 43 -10.76 16.01 -9.77
N ARG A 44 -9.82 15.58 -8.93
CA ARG A 44 -8.48 16.18 -8.83
C ARG A 44 -7.75 16.18 -10.16
N GLU A 45 -7.86 15.11 -10.93
CA GLU A 45 -7.26 14.99 -12.26
C GLU A 45 -7.80 16.04 -13.25
N LEU A 46 -9.09 16.37 -13.15
CA LEU A 46 -9.72 17.40 -13.98
C LEU A 46 -9.18 18.79 -13.66
N VAL A 47 -9.11 19.14 -12.37
CA VAL A 47 -8.64 20.47 -11.94
C VAL A 47 -7.14 20.63 -12.22
N LEU A 48 -6.33 19.58 -12.05
CA LEU A 48 -4.92 19.58 -12.42
C LEU A 48 -4.73 19.80 -13.93
N ARG A 49 -5.54 19.16 -14.77
CA ARG A 49 -5.52 19.39 -16.22
C ARG A 49 -5.96 20.79 -16.60
N PHE A 50 -6.99 21.34 -15.94
CA PHE A 50 -7.37 22.74 -16.13
C PHE A 50 -6.24 23.69 -15.71
N GLY A 51 -5.54 23.44 -14.61
CA GLY A 51 -4.44 24.28 -14.14
C GLY A 51 -3.23 24.26 -15.08
N GLU A 52 -2.91 23.09 -15.64
CA GLU A 52 -1.88 22.93 -16.68
C GLU A 52 -2.25 23.75 -17.93
N MET A 53 -3.44 23.52 -18.50
CA MET A 53 -3.87 24.21 -19.72
C MET A 53 -4.06 25.72 -19.51
N TRP A 54 -4.54 26.15 -18.33
CA TRP A 54 -4.73 27.57 -18.00
C TRP A 54 -3.40 28.31 -17.89
N GLY A 55 -2.45 27.74 -17.16
CA GLY A 55 -1.13 28.34 -16.95
C GLY A 55 -0.28 28.38 -18.22
N LEU A 56 -0.36 27.34 -19.04
CA LEU A 56 0.34 27.23 -20.33
C LEU A 56 -0.40 27.89 -21.50
N ARG A 57 -1.62 28.40 -21.27
CA ARG A 57 -2.49 29.06 -22.27
C ARG A 57 -2.74 28.18 -23.49
N GLU A 58 -3.00 26.89 -23.24
CA GLU A 58 -3.11 25.90 -24.30
C GLU A 58 -4.41 26.07 -25.11
N PRO A 59 -4.33 25.98 -26.46
CA PRO A 59 -5.51 25.95 -27.31
C PRO A 59 -6.25 24.60 -27.20
N PRO A 60 -7.57 24.55 -27.44
CA PRO A 60 -8.40 25.65 -27.95
C PRO A 60 -9.02 26.55 -26.86
N HIS A 61 -9.00 26.11 -25.59
CA HIS A 61 -9.84 26.68 -24.54
C HIS A 61 -9.21 27.87 -23.78
N PHE A 62 -7.89 27.89 -23.57
CA PHE A 62 -7.23 28.88 -22.69
C PHE A 62 -6.22 29.79 -23.40
N LYS A 63 -6.22 29.78 -24.75
CA LYS A 63 -5.37 30.64 -25.58
C LYS A 63 -5.51 32.13 -25.28
N LYS A 64 -6.68 32.55 -24.77
CA LYS A 64 -7.02 33.96 -24.52
C LYS A 64 -6.78 34.42 -23.07
N VAL A 65 -6.16 33.60 -22.23
CA VAL A 65 -5.71 34.01 -20.90
C VAL A 65 -4.64 35.10 -21.03
N CYS A 66 -4.80 36.20 -20.30
CA CYS A 66 -3.92 37.37 -20.38
C CYS A 66 -2.59 37.12 -19.65
N ALA A 67 -1.64 38.05 -19.83
CA ALA A 67 -0.29 37.95 -19.26
C ALA A 67 -0.29 37.86 -17.73
N ASP A 68 -1.29 38.45 -17.09
CA ASP A 68 -1.56 38.47 -15.64
C ASP A 68 -2.27 37.19 -15.12
N GLY A 69 -2.50 36.19 -15.97
CA GLY A 69 -3.14 34.93 -15.60
C GLY A 69 -4.67 35.01 -15.46
N ARG A 70 -5.30 36.11 -15.92
CA ARG A 70 -6.76 36.30 -15.87
C ARG A 70 -7.38 36.20 -17.27
N MET A 71 -8.65 35.79 -17.33
CA MET A 71 -9.43 35.75 -18.56
C MET A 71 -10.53 36.81 -18.53
N ARG A 72 -10.57 37.68 -19.54
CA ARG A 72 -11.60 38.73 -19.65
C ARG A 72 -12.98 38.12 -19.82
N ALA A 73 -14.02 38.75 -19.26
CA ALA A 73 -15.39 38.26 -19.32
C ALA A 73 -15.88 37.97 -20.76
N ALA A 74 -15.46 38.75 -21.76
CA ALA A 74 -15.83 38.51 -23.17
C ALA A 74 -15.25 37.18 -23.71
N ASP A 75 -14.00 36.87 -23.37
CA ASP A 75 -13.33 35.65 -23.79
C ASP A 75 -13.82 34.43 -23.00
N LEU A 76 -14.14 34.64 -21.72
CA LEU A 76 -14.79 33.64 -20.88
C LEU A 76 -16.21 33.31 -21.38
N ALA A 77 -16.95 34.29 -21.90
CA ALA A 77 -18.26 34.05 -22.52
C ALA A 77 -18.15 33.20 -23.80
N GLU A 78 -17.07 33.34 -24.56
CA GLU A 78 -16.80 32.44 -25.70
C GLU A 78 -16.46 31.01 -25.25
N LEU A 79 -15.69 30.87 -24.16
CA LEU A 79 -15.40 29.58 -23.55
C LEU A 79 -16.68 28.90 -23.05
N VAL A 80 -17.55 29.63 -22.34
CA VAL A 80 -18.86 29.13 -21.88
C VAL A 80 -19.75 28.72 -23.06
N ARG A 81 -19.72 29.45 -24.18
CA ARG A 81 -20.44 29.08 -25.40
C ARG A 81 -19.97 27.73 -25.96
N SER A 82 -18.68 27.41 -25.84
CA SER A 82 -18.14 26.10 -26.26
C SER A 82 -18.66 24.94 -25.40
N LEU A 83 -19.15 25.22 -24.18
CA LEU A 83 -19.79 24.27 -23.27
C LEU A 83 -21.28 24.02 -23.58
N LYS A 84 -21.71 24.26 -24.83
CA LYS A 84 -23.09 24.06 -25.34
C LYS A 84 -24.15 24.99 -24.75
N VAL A 85 -23.77 26.17 -24.24
CA VAL A 85 -24.73 27.23 -23.90
C VAL A 85 -25.06 28.02 -25.17
N SER A 86 -26.25 27.84 -25.71
CA SER A 86 -26.65 28.40 -27.03
C SER A 86 -26.99 29.90 -27.00
N SER A 87 -27.29 30.46 -25.83
CA SER A 87 -27.70 31.87 -25.66
C SER A 87 -26.50 32.77 -25.40
N GLU A 88 -26.40 33.85 -26.18
CA GLU A 88 -25.34 34.85 -26.02
C GLU A 88 -25.51 35.66 -24.73
N LEU A 89 -26.75 35.94 -24.32
CA LEU A 89 -27.04 36.64 -23.06
C LEU A 89 -26.63 35.81 -21.85
N LEU A 90 -26.97 34.53 -21.82
CA LEU A 90 -26.57 33.60 -20.76
C LEU A 90 -25.06 33.44 -20.69
N CYS A 91 -24.37 33.29 -21.83
CA CYS A 91 -22.90 33.21 -21.86
C CYS A 91 -22.25 34.46 -21.23
N ARG A 92 -22.76 35.65 -21.56
CA ARG A 92 -22.24 36.92 -21.01
C ARG A 92 -22.55 37.05 -19.52
N SER A 93 -23.74 36.68 -19.07
CA SER A 93 -24.10 36.75 -17.66
C SER A 93 -23.32 35.74 -16.81
N ILE A 94 -23.19 34.50 -17.28
CA ILE A 94 -22.34 33.47 -16.63
C ILE A 94 -20.90 33.96 -16.52
N ALA A 95 -20.32 34.48 -17.61
CA ALA A 95 -18.96 35.00 -17.57
C ALA A 95 -18.81 36.20 -16.62
N ARG A 96 -19.81 37.07 -16.53
CA ARG A 96 -19.85 38.19 -15.56
C ARG A 96 -19.89 37.68 -14.12
N VAL A 97 -20.71 36.67 -13.83
CA VAL A 97 -20.82 36.08 -12.48
C VAL A 97 -19.52 35.38 -12.07
N ILE A 98 -18.89 34.65 -12.99
CA ILE A 98 -17.61 33.97 -12.74
C ILE A 98 -16.47 34.99 -12.56
N GLY A 99 -16.42 36.02 -13.41
CA GLY A 99 -15.39 37.05 -13.37
C GLY A 99 -15.67 38.23 -12.43
N GLU A 100 -16.75 38.17 -11.63
CA GLU A 100 -17.21 39.25 -10.74
C GLU A 100 -17.30 40.63 -11.44
N GLY A 101 -17.67 40.64 -12.71
CA GLY A 101 -17.84 41.86 -13.51
C GLY A 101 -16.64 42.28 -14.38
N ASP A 102 -15.47 41.67 -14.26
CA ASP A 102 -14.25 42.09 -14.99
C ASP A 102 -13.48 40.92 -15.63
N ALA A 103 -12.57 40.29 -14.88
CA ALA A 103 -11.73 39.20 -15.37
C ALA A 103 -11.61 38.06 -14.34
N ALA A 104 -11.83 36.82 -14.80
CA ALA A 104 -11.79 35.63 -13.96
C ALA A 104 -10.35 35.13 -13.78
N SER A 105 -9.95 34.91 -12.54
CA SER A 105 -8.78 34.08 -12.20
C SER A 105 -9.05 32.59 -12.43
N PHE A 106 -8.01 31.77 -12.41
CA PHE A 106 -8.15 30.31 -12.48
C PHE A 106 -9.08 29.77 -11.38
N ALA A 107 -8.90 30.20 -10.13
CA ALA A 107 -9.74 29.78 -9.01
C ALA A 107 -11.21 30.16 -9.22
N GLN A 108 -11.47 31.38 -9.71
CA GLN A 108 -12.82 31.83 -10.04
C GLN A 108 -13.43 31.00 -11.17
N PHE A 109 -12.65 30.70 -12.22
CA PHE A 109 -13.09 29.80 -13.30
C PHE A 109 -13.46 28.41 -12.79
N VAL A 110 -12.63 27.79 -11.94
CA VAL A 110 -12.91 26.44 -11.39
C VAL A 110 -14.16 26.43 -10.52
N ARG A 111 -14.35 27.44 -9.66
CA ARG A 111 -15.58 27.60 -8.86
C ARG A 111 -16.81 27.83 -9.73
N GLY A 112 -16.67 28.66 -10.76
CA GLY A 112 -17.71 28.93 -11.75
C GLY A 112 -18.11 27.69 -12.54
N TYR A 113 -17.12 26.91 -12.97
CA TYR A 113 -17.31 25.63 -13.64
C TYR A 113 -18.02 24.62 -12.73
N ALA A 114 -17.60 24.50 -11.46
CA ALA A 114 -18.28 23.66 -10.47
C ALA A 114 -19.75 24.07 -10.27
N ALA A 115 -20.04 25.38 -10.22
CA ALA A 115 -21.39 25.90 -10.06
C ALA A 115 -22.28 25.68 -11.29
N LEU A 116 -21.71 25.78 -12.50
CA LEU A 116 -22.40 25.44 -13.76
C LEU A 116 -22.74 23.95 -13.85
N HIS A 117 -21.96 23.10 -13.20
CA HIS A 117 -22.15 21.65 -13.14
C HIS A 117 -22.69 21.19 -11.78
N ALA A 118 -23.44 22.06 -11.09
CA ALA A 118 -24.07 21.76 -9.81
C ALA A 118 -25.01 20.55 -9.92
N ARG A 119 -24.91 19.62 -8.95
CA ARG A 119 -25.64 18.34 -8.98
C ARG A 119 -26.96 18.38 -8.22
N THR A 120 -27.12 19.38 -7.37
CA THR A 120 -28.34 19.59 -6.59
C THR A 120 -28.96 20.93 -6.93
N LEU A 121 -30.30 21.00 -6.83
CA LEU A 121 -31.00 22.27 -6.95
C LEU A 121 -30.49 23.29 -5.91
N LYS A 122 -30.15 22.83 -4.71
CA LYS A 122 -29.59 23.65 -3.62
C LYS A 122 -28.27 24.32 -3.99
N GLU A 123 -27.39 23.63 -4.71
CA GLU A 123 -26.11 24.16 -5.18
C GLU A 123 -26.27 25.02 -6.44
N ALA A 124 -27.22 24.66 -7.32
CA ALA A 124 -27.46 25.39 -8.57
C ALA A 124 -28.17 26.74 -8.34
N LEU A 125 -29.13 26.81 -7.42
CA LEU A 125 -30.00 27.99 -7.24
C LEU A 125 -29.26 29.30 -6.92
N PRO A 126 -28.27 29.34 -6.01
CA PRO A 126 -27.53 30.57 -5.73
C PRO A 126 -26.80 31.11 -6.97
N PHE A 127 -26.22 30.22 -7.76
CA PHE A 127 -25.52 30.60 -8.98
C PHE A 127 -26.52 30.99 -10.08
N ALA A 128 -27.64 30.26 -10.21
CA ALA A 128 -28.76 30.63 -11.08
C ALA A 128 -29.20 32.07 -10.80
N PHE A 129 -29.54 32.38 -9.56
CA PHE A 129 -30.04 33.68 -9.16
C PHE A 129 -29.10 34.82 -9.60
N LYS A 130 -27.79 34.66 -9.39
CA LYS A 130 -26.77 35.62 -9.84
C LYS A 130 -26.66 35.75 -11.36
N VAL A 131 -26.92 34.67 -12.10
CA VAL A 131 -26.94 34.68 -13.57
C VAL A 131 -28.19 35.40 -14.10
N PHE A 132 -29.31 35.31 -13.39
CA PHE A 132 -30.54 36.02 -13.75
C PHE A 132 -30.54 37.51 -13.35
N ASP A 133 -29.85 37.86 -12.26
CA ASP A 133 -29.69 39.24 -11.75
C ASP A 133 -28.71 40.03 -12.64
N LEU A 134 -29.18 40.62 -13.76
CA LEU A 134 -28.34 41.19 -14.81
C LEU A 134 -27.66 42.50 -14.41
N ASP A 135 -28.25 43.25 -13.48
CA ASP A 135 -27.66 44.49 -12.95
C ASP A 135 -26.84 44.27 -11.66
N GLY A 136 -26.97 43.11 -11.02
CA GLY A 136 -26.19 42.72 -9.83
C GLY A 136 -26.67 43.39 -8.55
N ASP A 137 -27.89 43.92 -8.52
CA ASP A 137 -28.45 44.62 -7.36
C ASP A 137 -28.96 43.67 -6.26
N GLY A 138 -28.89 42.35 -6.49
CA GLY A 138 -29.31 41.31 -5.57
C GLY A 138 -30.83 41.11 -5.52
N ARG A 139 -31.58 41.72 -6.45
CA ARG A 139 -33.03 41.58 -6.59
C ARG A 139 -33.38 41.31 -8.04
N LEU A 140 -34.12 40.24 -8.27
CA LEU A 140 -34.45 39.84 -9.63
C LEU A 140 -35.71 40.56 -10.11
N LYS A 141 -35.55 41.55 -11.00
CA LYS A 141 -36.68 42.29 -11.59
C LYS A 141 -37.41 41.45 -12.63
N GLN A 142 -38.67 41.78 -12.87
CA GLN A 142 -39.49 41.07 -13.85
C GLN A 142 -38.88 41.12 -15.26
N GLU A 143 -38.24 42.23 -15.61
CA GLU A 143 -37.60 42.44 -16.92
C GLU A 143 -36.38 41.54 -17.10
N GLU A 144 -35.53 41.44 -16.08
CA GLU A 144 -34.33 40.59 -16.07
C GLU A 144 -34.70 39.11 -16.09
N PHE A 145 -35.69 38.73 -15.27
CA PHE A 145 -36.17 37.36 -15.23
C PHE A 145 -36.79 36.95 -16.57
N THR A 146 -37.59 37.83 -17.18
CA THR A 146 -38.24 37.54 -18.48
C THR A 146 -37.23 37.47 -19.62
N ALA A 147 -36.19 38.33 -19.62
CA ALA A 147 -35.16 38.32 -20.65
C ALA A 147 -34.37 36.99 -20.68
N VAL A 148 -33.99 36.47 -19.51
CA VAL A 148 -33.24 35.21 -19.41
C VAL A 148 -34.17 34.00 -19.56
N LEU A 149 -35.41 34.07 -19.07
CA LEU A 149 -36.43 33.01 -19.24
C LEU A 149 -36.86 32.82 -20.68
N ASP A 150 -37.16 33.88 -21.42
CA ASP A 150 -37.65 33.77 -22.81
C ASP A 150 -36.56 33.15 -23.71
N GLU A 151 -35.28 33.36 -23.40
CA GLU A 151 -34.15 32.70 -24.07
C GLU A 151 -33.92 31.25 -23.61
N SER A 152 -34.12 30.94 -22.32
CA SER A 152 -34.03 29.57 -21.77
C SER A 152 -35.19 28.66 -22.26
N MET A 153 -36.42 29.20 -22.34
CA MET A 153 -37.61 28.47 -22.78
C MET A 153 -37.59 28.10 -24.27
N ALA A 154 -36.92 28.90 -25.10
CA ALA A 154 -36.68 28.56 -26.51
C ALA A 154 -35.86 27.27 -26.68
N MET A 155 -35.03 26.91 -25.70
CA MET A 155 -34.24 25.67 -25.72
C MET A 155 -35.01 24.42 -25.24
N GLN A 156 -36.08 24.57 -24.46
CA GLN A 156 -36.70 23.45 -23.71
C GLN A 156 -38.20 23.20 -23.98
N LYS A 157 -38.85 23.93 -24.91
CA LYS A 157 -40.29 23.78 -25.25
C LYS A 157 -41.24 23.84 -24.02
N LEU A 158 -40.95 24.72 -23.07
CA LEU A 158 -41.76 24.92 -21.85
C LEU A 158 -42.98 25.82 -22.10
N ASP A 159 -44.07 25.66 -21.30
CA ASP A 159 -45.28 26.49 -21.40
C ASP A 159 -45.08 27.87 -20.74
N ALA A 160 -44.90 28.90 -21.56
CA ALA A 160 -44.68 30.27 -21.13
C ALA A 160 -45.89 30.88 -20.39
N ALA A 161 -47.12 30.41 -20.62
CA ALA A 161 -48.31 30.98 -20.00
C ALA A 161 -48.48 30.53 -18.54
N GLY A 162 -48.16 29.27 -18.23
CA GLY A 162 -48.19 28.70 -16.89
C GLY A 162 -47.19 29.36 -15.93
N LEU A 163 -45.93 29.49 -16.37
CA LEU A 163 -44.85 30.12 -15.60
C LEU A 163 -45.10 31.60 -15.31
N ARG A 164 -45.62 32.36 -16.29
CA ARG A 164 -45.99 33.78 -16.13
C ARG A 164 -47.17 33.99 -15.16
N LYS A 165 -48.03 32.99 -14.95
CA LYS A 165 -49.15 33.05 -14.00
C LYS A 165 -48.68 32.83 -12.56
N VAL A 166 -47.69 31.95 -12.34
CA VAL A 166 -47.09 31.69 -11.03
C VAL A 166 -46.35 32.93 -10.51
N LEU A 167 -45.69 33.67 -11.40
CA LEU A 167 -45.02 34.95 -11.08
C LEU A 167 -45.98 36.08 -10.70
N ARG A 168 -47.27 35.98 -11.07
CA ARG A 168 -48.33 36.95 -10.70
C ARG A 168 -49.13 36.51 -9.46
N SER A 169 -48.70 35.44 -8.78
CA SER A 169 -49.39 34.91 -7.60
C SER A 169 -49.17 35.82 -6.37
N PRO A 170 -50.13 35.90 -5.41
CA PRO A 170 -50.14 36.92 -4.34
C PRO A 170 -48.96 36.89 -3.36
N ALA A 171 -48.08 35.89 -3.42
CA ALA A 171 -46.86 35.82 -2.62
C ALA A 171 -45.85 36.94 -2.95
N ALA A 172 -46.00 37.63 -4.09
CA ALA A 172 -45.18 38.78 -4.48
C ALA A 172 -45.71 40.14 -3.97
N GLU A 173 -46.90 40.21 -3.35
CA GLU A 173 -47.54 41.48 -2.97
C GLU A 173 -47.23 41.98 -1.55
N HIS A 174 -46.21 41.43 -0.87
CA HIS A 174 -45.81 41.88 0.48
C HIS A 174 -44.48 42.62 0.58
N GLU A 175 -43.84 42.97 -0.53
CA GLU A 175 -42.77 43.98 -0.53
C GLU A 175 -43.07 45.06 -1.57
N LYS A 176 -43.18 46.31 -1.16
CA LYS A 176 -43.14 47.49 -2.05
C LYS A 176 -41.71 47.70 -2.58
N VAL A 177 -41.13 46.67 -3.20
CA VAL A 177 -39.78 46.72 -3.76
C VAL A 177 -39.81 46.07 -5.14
N GLU A 178 -39.22 46.75 -6.13
CA GLU A 178 -39.15 46.29 -7.52
C GLU A 178 -38.21 45.08 -7.62
N GLY A 179 -38.72 43.85 -7.47
CA GLY A 179 -37.98 42.60 -7.71
C GLY A 179 -38.15 41.53 -6.63
N ILE A 180 -37.84 40.27 -6.96
CA ILE A 180 -37.94 39.13 -6.04
C ILE A 180 -36.59 38.84 -5.36
N SER A 181 -36.63 38.45 -4.08
CA SER A 181 -35.44 38.03 -3.31
C SER A 181 -35.01 36.59 -3.65
N PHE A 182 -33.80 36.21 -3.23
CA PHE A 182 -33.31 34.84 -3.39
C PHE A 182 -34.24 33.79 -2.73
N ASP A 183 -34.82 34.09 -1.57
CA ASP A 183 -35.74 33.17 -0.89
C ASP A 183 -37.04 32.97 -1.68
N SER A 184 -37.57 34.05 -2.26
CA SER A 184 -38.73 33.98 -3.16
C SER A 184 -38.41 33.23 -4.46
N PHE A 185 -37.20 33.41 -5.01
CA PHE A 185 -36.72 32.69 -6.19
C PHE A 185 -36.52 31.18 -5.91
N ARG A 186 -35.95 30.83 -4.76
CA ARG A 186 -35.79 29.44 -4.29
C ARG A 186 -37.14 28.77 -4.07
N TYR A 187 -38.08 29.45 -3.43
CA TYR A 187 -39.46 28.97 -3.27
C TYR A 187 -40.09 28.72 -4.63
N PHE A 188 -39.99 29.68 -5.56
CA PHE A 188 -40.50 29.56 -6.91
C PHE A 188 -39.91 28.36 -7.67
N ALA A 189 -38.59 28.17 -7.61
CA ALA A 189 -37.94 27.05 -8.26
C ALA A 189 -38.50 25.70 -7.76
N SER A 190 -38.89 25.60 -6.48
CA SER A 190 -39.43 24.36 -5.90
C SER A 190 -40.88 24.01 -6.26
N LEU A 191 -41.62 24.92 -6.91
CA LEU A 191 -43.07 24.75 -7.11
C LEU A 191 -43.43 23.66 -8.13
N SER A 192 -42.59 23.40 -9.13
CA SER A 192 -42.84 22.42 -10.17
C SER A 192 -41.56 22.00 -10.90
N SER A 193 -41.59 20.87 -11.61
CA SER A 193 -40.49 20.49 -12.50
C SER A 193 -40.23 21.52 -13.61
N GLN A 194 -41.28 22.19 -14.09
CA GLN A 194 -41.15 23.25 -15.11
C GLN A 194 -40.44 24.50 -14.57
N THR A 195 -40.66 24.88 -13.30
CA THR A 195 -39.97 26.02 -12.67
C THR A 195 -38.51 25.69 -12.36
N ILE A 196 -38.20 24.45 -11.98
CA ILE A 196 -36.81 23.97 -11.83
C ILE A 196 -36.05 24.07 -13.14
N LEU A 197 -36.64 23.55 -14.22
CA LEU A 197 -36.06 23.59 -15.55
C LEU A 197 -35.94 25.02 -16.07
N ALA A 198 -36.93 25.89 -15.81
CA ALA A 198 -36.87 27.29 -16.18
C ALA A 198 -35.75 28.06 -15.45
N CYS A 199 -35.56 27.82 -14.15
CA CYS A 199 -34.55 28.49 -13.33
C CYS A 199 -33.14 27.92 -13.51
N CYS A 200 -32.99 26.62 -13.76
CA CYS A 200 -31.69 25.97 -13.68
C CYS A 200 -31.38 25.08 -14.88
N GLY A 201 -32.24 24.99 -15.90
CA GLY A 201 -32.10 24.06 -17.03
C GLY A 201 -30.87 24.26 -17.93
N PHE A 202 -30.19 25.40 -17.85
CA PHE A 202 -28.91 25.64 -18.54
C PHE A 202 -27.69 25.13 -17.74
N MET A 203 -27.85 24.85 -16.45
CA MET A 203 -26.81 24.30 -15.55
C MET A 203 -27.10 22.84 -15.21
N LEU A 204 -28.38 22.50 -15.14
CA LEU A 204 -28.90 21.17 -14.92
C LEU A 204 -28.95 20.43 -16.26
N HIS A 205 -27.89 19.70 -16.60
CA HIS A 205 -27.98 18.67 -17.62
C HIS A 205 -28.85 17.51 -17.11
N VAL A 206 -30.17 17.66 -17.20
CA VAL A 206 -31.12 16.67 -16.69
C VAL A 206 -31.98 16.16 -17.84
N GLN A 207 -31.72 14.93 -18.26
CA GLN A 207 -32.77 14.09 -18.84
C GLN A 207 -33.31 13.02 -17.90
N ASP A 208 -32.74 12.84 -16.72
CA ASP A 208 -33.37 12.01 -15.69
C ASP A 208 -33.02 12.55 -14.31
N PHE A 209 -34.00 13.12 -13.60
CA PHE A 209 -34.03 13.00 -12.14
C PHE A 209 -35.39 13.26 -11.52
N TYR A 210 -35.65 12.41 -10.53
CA TYR A 210 -36.67 12.50 -9.50
C TYR A 210 -36.40 13.70 -8.58
N VAL A 211 -37.39 14.57 -8.43
CA VAL A 211 -37.41 15.66 -7.44
C VAL A 211 -38.44 15.25 -6.37
N PRO A 212 -38.07 15.08 -5.10
CA PRO A 212 -39.05 14.97 -4.03
C PRO A 212 -39.85 16.28 -3.99
N LEU A 213 -41.13 16.21 -4.34
CA LEU A 213 -42.09 17.32 -4.28
C LEU A 213 -42.47 17.60 -2.82
N VAL A 214 -41.55 18.15 -2.04
CA VAL A 214 -41.88 18.82 -0.76
C VAL A 214 -41.40 20.26 -0.88
N PRO A 215 -42.26 21.27 -0.64
CA PRO A 215 -41.84 22.67 -0.66
C PRO A 215 -40.74 22.86 0.38
N PHE A 216 -39.65 23.52 -0.03
CA PHE A 216 -38.57 23.87 0.88
C PHE A 216 -39.12 24.69 2.06
N GLY A 217 -38.96 24.19 3.28
CA GLY A 217 -39.12 25.00 4.49
C GLY A 217 -38.04 26.08 4.59
N SER A 218 -38.16 26.95 5.60
CA SER A 218 -37.09 27.88 5.97
C SER A 218 -35.80 27.12 6.32
N ALA A 219 -34.63 27.77 6.20
CA ALA A 219 -33.34 27.13 6.51
C ALA A 219 -33.27 26.56 7.94
N GLU A 220 -34.03 27.14 8.88
CA GLU A 220 -34.15 26.67 10.25
C GLU A 220 -35.02 25.41 10.38
N GLU A 221 -36.08 25.30 9.58
CA GLU A 221 -36.96 24.12 9.55
C GLU A 221 -36.26 22.91 8.94
N GLU A 222 -35.43 23.10 7.91
CA GLU A 222 -34.59 22.02 7.34
C GLU A 222 -33.56 21.49 8.33
N ALA A 223 -32.92 22.36 9.11
CA ALA A 223 -31.98 21.95 10.14
C ALA A 223 -32.65 21.12 11.27
N GLN A 224 -33.91 21.44 11.57
CA GLN A 224 -34.73 20.68 12.51
C GLN A 224 -35.19 19.35 11.91
N GLU A 225 -35.50 19.31 10.62
CA GLU A 225 -35.94 18.10 9.91
C GLU A 225 -34.78 17.12 9.71
N GLU A 226 -33.58 17.58 9.36
CA GLU A 226 -32.35 16.76 9.36
C GLU A 226 -32.03 16.21 10.76
N ALA A 227 -32.21 17.02 11.81
CA ALA A 227 -32.04 16.56 13.19
C ALA A 227 -33.11 15.52 13.59
N ALA A 228 -34.33 15.63 13.06
CA ALA A 228 -35.41 14.69 13.26
C ALA A 228 -35.21 13.38 12.48
N GLU A 229 -34.72 13.44 11.24
CA GLU A 229 -34.35 12.28 10.43
C GLU A 229 -33.18 11.51 11.04
N ARG A 230 -32.14 12.20 11.53
CA ARG A 230 -31.05 11.56 12.29
C ARG A 230 -31.57 10.83 13.54
N ARG A 231 -32.61 11.38 14.19
CA ARG A 231 -33.28 10.72 15.33
C ARG A 231 -34.17 9.55 14.89
N LYS A 232 -34.81 9.64 13.73
CA LYS A 232 -35.65 8.57 13.15
C LYS A 232 -34.81 7.40 12.67
N GLN A 233 -33.71 7.65 11.96
CA GLN A 233 -32.73 6.65 11.54
C GLN A 233 -32.08 5.95 12.74
N ARG A 234 -31.82 6.67 13.84
CA ARG A 234 -31.37 6.08 15.11
C ARG A 234 -32.42 5.11 15.70
N ARG A 235 -33.70 5.48 15.63
CA ARG A 235 -34.82 4.62 16.09
C ARG A 235 -35.13 3.45 15.15
N GLU A 236 -34.89 3.59 13.86
CA GLU A 236 -35.04 2.52 12.86
C GLU A 236 -33.91 1.50 12.97
N ARG A 237 -32.66 1.94 13.20
CA ARG A 237 -31.53 1.07 13.57
C ARG A 237 -31.77 0.28 14.85
N GLU A 238 -32.52 0.84 15.81
CA GLU A 238 -32.94 0.15 17.04
C GLU A 238 -34.08 -0.87 16.78
N ARG A 239 -34.90 -0.68 15.73
CA ARG A 239 -35.99 -1.58 15.34
C ARG A 239 -35.52 -2.75 14.47
N GLU A 240 -34.55 -2.53 13.58
CA GLU A 240 -33.92 -3.56 12.74
C GLU A 240 -33.26 -4.69 13.54
N TYR A 241 -32.95 -4.47 14.83
CA TYR A 241 -32.40 -5.51 15.71
C TYR A 241 -33.46 -6.50 16.22
N THR A 242 -34.77 -6.28 15.97
CA THR A 242 -35.86 -7.06 16.61
C THR A 242 -36.88 -7.71 15.67
N GLY A 243 -36.70 -7.71 14.35
CA GLY A 243 -37.66 -8.37 13.47
C GLY A 243 -37.11 -8.75 12.11
N GLY A 244 -36.78 -10.05 11.95
CA GLY A 244 -36.73 -10.66 10.63
C GLY A 244 -38.09 -11.24 10.24
N VAL A 245 -38.39 -11.22 8.93
CA VAL A 245 -39.03 -12.27 8.10
C VAL A 245 -39.76 -11.62 6.91
N GLY A 246 -39.34 -11.98 5.69
CA GLY A 246 -40.25 -12.46 4.64
C GLY A 246 -40.68 -11.56 3.47
N ALA A 247 -40.51 -12.13 2.28
CA ALA A 247 -41.37 -12.10 1.08
C ALA A 247 -41.12 -11.09 -0.06
N GLU A 248 -40.61 -11.66 -1.17
CA GLU A 248 -41.12 -11.68 -2.56
C GLU A 248 -41.53 -10.38 -3.29
N GLY A 249 -41.14 -10.31 -4.57
CA GLY A 249 -41.77 -9.46 -5.58
C GLY A 249 -40.98 -9.36 -6.90
N GLU A 250 -41.50 -10.02 -7.93
CA GLU A 250 -41.05 -9.99 -9.34
C GLU A 250 -41.05 -8.58 -9.96
N GLU A 251 -40.16 -8.32 -10.92
CA GLU A 251 -40.44 -7.34 -11.98
C GLU A 251 -40.05 -7.82 -13.39
N ALA A 252 -40.83 -7.30 -14.32
CA ALA A 252 -41.10 -7.72 -15.68
C ALA A 252 -39.93 -7.60 -16.67
N ARG A 253 -40.01 -8.43 -17.71
CA ARG A 253 -39.29 -8.27 -18.98
C ARG A 253 -40.10 -7.42 -19.95
N GLU A 254 -39.53 -6.32 -20.40
CA GLU A 254 -39.78 -5.63 -21.67
C GLU A 254 -38.40 -5.08 -22.09
N GLY A 255 -37.89 -5.09 -23.32
CA GLY A 255 -38.35 -5.42 -24.65
C GLY A 255 -37.28 -4.75 -25.55
N GLU A 256 -36.52 -5.54 -26.31
CA GLU A 256 -35.39 -5.06 -27.12
C GLU A 256 -35.86 -4.05 -28.19
N ALA A 257 -35.17 -2.91 -28.29
CA ALA A 257 -35.22 -2.01 -29.43
C ALA A 257 -33.80 -1.62 -29.87
N ASP A 258 -33.37 -2.29 -30.94
CA ASP A 258 -32.45 -1.91 -32.01
C ASP A 258 -31.33 -0.89 -31.70
N ALA A 259 -30.14 -1.45 -31.48
CA ALA A 259 -28.88 -0.72 -31.41
C ALA A 259 -28.28 -0.57 -32.82
N SER A 260 -28.35 0.64 -33.39
CA SER A 260 -27.26 1.09 -34.27
C SER A 260 -27.12 2.62 -34.30
N LEU A 261 -25.88 3.06 -34.04
CA LEU A 261 -25.33 4.41 -34.25
C LEU A 261 -25.73 5.50 -33.25
N ASN A 262 -25.35 5.32 -31.98
CA ASN A 262 -25.25 6.45 -31.03
C ASN A 262 -23.88 6.46 -30.32
N PRO A 263 -23.01 7.46 -30.56
CA PRO A 263 -21.74 7.66 -29.84
C PRO A 263 -21.91 7.95 -28.33
N PHE A 264 -23.15 8.09 -27.84
CA PHE A 264 -23.50 8.27 -26.42
C PHE A 264 -24.00 6.98 -25.73
N ALA A 265 -23.96 5.84 -26.43
CA ALA A 265 -24.25 4.51 -25.84
C ALA A 265 -22.97 3.80 -25.33
N ASP A 266 -21.88 4.57 -25.16
CA ASP A 266 -20.65 4.07 -24.57
C ASP A 266 -20.92 3.67 -23.09
N PRO A 267 -20.73 2.39 -22.73
CA PRO A 267 -20.93 1.91 -21.36
C PRO A 267 -20.12 2.69 -20.32
N ASP A 268 -18.93 3.17 -20.70
CA ASP A 268 -18.05 3.94 -19.82
C ASP A 268 -18.57 5.37 -19.63
N PHE A 269 -19.18 5.96 -20.67
CA PHE A 269 -19.81 7.28 -20.60
C PHE A 269 -21.10 7.26 -19.77
N LEU A 270 -21.90 6.18 -19.88
CA LEU A 270 -23.13 6.00 -19.09
C LEU A 270 -22.82 5.65 -17.62
N ALA A 271 -21.80 4.84 -17.35
CA ALA A 271 -21.31 4.56 -16.00
C ALA A 271 -20.73 5.84 -15.34
N ALA A 272 -19.96 6.64 -16.08
CA ALA A 272 -19.50 7.94 -15.62
C ALA A 272 -20.67 8.90 -15.34
N LEU A 273 -21.75 8.83 -16.12
CA LEU A 273 -22.98 9.59 -15.87
C LEU A 273 -23.71 9.12 -14.60
N GLU A 274 -23.83 7.81 -14.34
CA GLU A 274 -24.42 7.29 -13.09
C GLU A 274 -23.57 7.59 -11.84
N ASP A 275 -22.24 7.57 -11.98
CA ASP A 275 -21.32 7.97 -10.91
C ASP A 275 -21.43 9.47 -10.59
N MET A 276 -21.83 10.30 -11.58
CA MET A 276 -22.14 11.71 -11.37
C MET A 276 -23.47 11.96 -10.64
N ARG A 277 -24.36 10.96 -10.56
CA ARG A 277 -25.73 11.06 -10.05
C ARG A 277 -25.91 10.60 -8.59
N THR A 278 -24.88 10.00 -8.01
CA THR A 278 -24.92 9.36 -6.68
C THR A 278 -23.94 10.05 -5.72
N THR A 279 -24.21 10.07 -4.42
CA THR A 279 -23.25 10.58 -3.42
C THR A 279 -22.08 9.61 -3.26
N PRO A 280 -20.88 10.08 -2.86
CA PRO A 280 -19.76 9.19 -2.53
C PRO A 280 -20.14 8.10 -1.51
N GLU A 281 -20.99 8.44 -0.54
CA GLU A 281 -21.53 7.51 0.45
C GLU A 281 -22.41 6.43 -0.18
N GLU A 282 -23.33 6.80 -1.09
CA GLU A 282 -24.19 5.85 -1.81
C GLU A 282 -23.39 4.95 -2.75
N ARG A 283 -22.38 5.49 -3.45
CA ARG A 283 -21.47 4.67 -4.27
C ARG A 283 -20.69 3.69 -3.41
N ALA A 284 -20.10 4.16 -2.31
CA ALA A 284 -19.38 3.31 -1.35
C ALA A 284 -20.31 2.23 -0.74
N ALA A 285 -21.56 2.56 -0.44
CA ALA A 285 -22.56 1.62 0.06
C ALA A 285 -22.94 0.56 -1.00
N ARG A 286 -23.18 0.97 -2.24
CA ARG A 286 -23.45 0.04 -3.36
C ARG A 286 -22.28 -0.92 -3.58
N ARG A 287 -21.05 -0.39 -3.56
CA ARG A 287 -19.82 -1.20 -3.66
C ARG A 287 -19.67 -2.17 -2.50
N LYS A 288 -19.98 -1.74 -1.28
CA LYS A 288 -20.03 -2.62 -0.09
C LYS A 288 -21.04 -3.76 -0.29
N GLU A 289 -22.22 -3.49 -0.82
CA GLU A 289 -23.24 -4.50 -1.08
C GLU A 289 -22.82 -5.48 -2.17
N ALA A 290 -22.23 -5.00 -3.26
CA ALA A 290 -21.65 -5.83 -4.31
C ALA A 290 -20.56 -6.75 -3.77
N GLY A 291 -19.65 -6.22 -2.94
CA GLY A 291 -18.63 -7.01 -2.26
C GLY A 291 -19.22 -8.06 -1.32
N ASN A 292 -20.27 -7.72 -0.56
CA ASN A 292 -20.98 -8.66 0.32
C ASN A 292 -21.66 -9.78 -0.47
N ALA A 293 -22.21 -9.48 -1.64
CA ALA A 293 -22.79 -10.48 -2.52
C ALA A 293 -21.72 -11.46 -3.04
N ALA A 294 -20.58 -10.94 -3.49
CA ALA A 294 -19.44 -11.75 -3.92
C ALA A 294 -18.91 -12.66 -2.79
N MET A 295 -18.85 -12.16 -1.55
CA MET A 295 -18.47 -12.96 -0.37
C MET A 295 -19.39 -14.16 -0.11
N LYS A 296 -20.68 -14.10 -0.49
CA LYS A 296 -21.64 -15.20 -0.30
C LYS A 296 -21.45 -16.34 -1.29
N HIS A 297 -21.05 -16.04 -2.54
CA HIS A 297 -20.86 -17.06 -3.57
C HIS A 297 -19.72 -18.02 -3.22
N GLY A 298 -18.72 -17.54 -2.48
CA GLY A 298 -17.55 -18.32 -2.11
C GLY A 298 -16.65 -18.66 -3.31
N GLY A 299 -15.44 -19.13 -3.03
CA GLY A 299 -14.44 -19.43 -4.06
C GLY A 299 -13.46 -18.26 -4.32
N LYS A 300 -12.27 -18.60 -4.82
CA LYS A 300 -11.14 -17.67 -4.91
C LYS A 300 -11.44 -16.44 -5.77
N ALA A 301 -12.02 -16.63 -6.97
CA ALA A 301 -12.33 -15.53 -7.88
C ALA A 301 -13.38 -14.56 -7.31
N ALA A 302 -14.42 -15.09 -6.63
CA ALA A 302 -15.43 -14.26 -5.98
C ALA A 302 -14.85 -13.48 -4.79
N LEU A 303 -13.89 -14.06 -4.04
CA LEU A 303 -13.19 -13.35 -2.98
C LEU A 303 -12.26 -12.26 -3.51
N GLU A 304 -11.58 -12.50 -4.63
CA GLU A 304 -10.76 -11.48 -5.32
C GLU A 304 -11.64 -10.33 -5.83
N GLN A 305 -12.79 -10.64 -6.42
CA GLN A 305 -13.79 -9.65 -6.81
C GLN A 305 -14.32 -8.87 -5.60
N ALA A 306 -14.59 -9.53 -4.47
CA ALA A 306 -15.02 -8.84 -3.25
C ALA A 306 -13.97 -7.83 -2.76
N VAL A 307 -12.67 -8.21 -2.78
CA VAL A 307 -11.57 -7.30 -2.45
C VAL A 307 -11.58 -6.08 -3.36
N GLU A 308 -11.77 -6.29 -4.67
CA GLU A 308 -11.80 -5.22 -5.66
C GLU A 308 -12.97 -4.27 -5.42
N GLU A 309 -14.19 -4.78 -5.20
CA GLU A 309 -15.37 -3.96 -4.95
C GLU A 309 -15.25 -3.17 -3.63
N TYR A 310 -14.73 -3.77 -2.56
CA TYR A 310 -14.44 -3.01 -1.34
C TYR A 310 -13.34 -1.97 -1.55
N GLY A 311 -12.35 -2.26 -2.40
CA GLY A 311 -11.30 -1.31 -2.80
C GLY A 311 -11.88 -0.09 -3.51
N LYS A 312 -12.70 -0.30 -4.53
CA LYS A 312 -13.45 0.76 -5.22
C LYS A 312 -14.28 1.59 -4.24
N GLY A 313 -14.98 0.94 -3.30
CA GLY A 313 -15.76 1.63 -2.27
C GLY A 313 -14.92 2.53 -1.34
N LEU A 314 -13.67 2.17 -1.07
CA LEU A 314 -12.75 3.00 -0.28
C LEU A 314 -12.18 4.16 -1.10
N GLU A 315 -11.99 3.97 -2.41
CA GLU A 315 -11.53 5.00 -3.35
C GLU A 315 -12.56 6.14 -3.52
N GLU A 316 -13.85 5.88 -3.25
CA GLU A 316 -14.90 6.90 -3.24
C GLU A 316 -14.72 7.99 -2.17
N ARG A 317 -13.88 7.75 -1.14
CA ARG A 317 -13.58 8.71 -0.05
C ARG A 317 -14.82 9.28 0.65
N CYS A 318 -15.75 8.40 1.01
CA CYS A 318 -16.92 8.77 1.81
C CYS A 318 -16.52 9.39 3.17
N ARG A 319 -17.30 10.36 3.65
CA ARG A 319 -17.07 11.03 4.95
C ARG A 319 -17.62 10.24 6.13
N ASP A 320 -18.41 9.21 5.88
CA ASP A 320 -18.95 8.32 6.90
C ASP A 320 -17.86 7.37 7.42
N ALA A 321 -17.30 7.71 8.59
CA ALA A 321 -16.29 6.91 9.26
C ALA A 321 -16.75 5.48 9.61
N ALA A 322 -18.06 5.26 9.82
CA ALA A 322 -18.60 3.93 10.10
C ALA A 322 -18.63 3.08 8.82
N LEU A 323 -19.02 3.66 7.69
CA LEU A 323 -19.00 3.00 6.40
C LEU A 323 -17.57 2.68 5.95
N HIS A 324 -16.65 3.63 6.11
CA HIS A 324 -15.23 3.43 5.81
C HIS A 324 -14.62 2.28 6.63
N ALA A 325 -14.83 2.28 7.95
CA ALA A 325 -14.34 1.20 8.81
C ALA A 325 -14.98 -0.16 8.49
N ALA A 326 -16.26 -0.18 8.10
CA ALA A 326 -16.93 -1.41 7.67
C ALA A 326 -16.36 -1.96 6.36
N LEU A 327 -16.06 -1.10 5.37
CA LEU A 327 -15.40 -1.49 4.12
C LEU A 327 -14.03 -2.11 4.37
N LEU A 328 -13.20 -1.47 5.21
CA LEU A 328 -11.90 -2.02 5.63
C LEU A 328 -12.05 -3.37 6.35
N GLY A 329 -12.98 -3.46 7.31
CA GLY A 329 -13.23 -4.70 8.05
C GLY A 329 -13.70 -5.86 7.16
N ASN A 330 -14.49 -5.57 6.13
CA ASN A 330 -14.96 -6.55 5.16
C ASN A 330 -13.85 -6.94 4.16
N ARG A 331 -13.04 -5.98 3.69
CA ARG A 331 -11.87 -6.26 2.84
C ARG A 331 -10.82 -7.08 3.57
N ALA A 332 -10.59 -6.79 4.86
CA ALA A 332 -9.76 -7.60 5.73
C ALA A 332 -10.27 -9.05 5.84
N ALA A 333 -11.59 -9.25 5.91
CA ALA A 333 -12.20 -10.58 5.91
C ALA A 333 -11.94 -11.34 4.62
N ALA A 334 -12.12 -10.70 3.46
CA ALA A 334 -11.84 -11.29 2.15
C ALA A 334 -10.34 -11.66 2.02
N HIS A 335 -9.44 -10.75 2.42
CA HIS A 335 -8.00 -11.01 2.45
C HIS A 335 -7.62 -12.17 3.39
N THR A 336 -8.26 -12.27 4.55
CA THR A 336 -8.07 -13.40 5.49
C THR A 336 -8.43 -14.73 4.83
N MET A 337 -9.56 -14.78 4.12
CA MET A 337 -10.01 -15.99 3.40
C MET A 337 -9.07 -16.36 2.24
N LEU A 338 -8.50 -15.35 1.57
CA LEU A 338 -7.48 -15.52 0.52
C LEU A 338 -6.07 -15.82 1.07
N ARG A 339 -5.88 -15.81 2.40
CA ARG A 339 -4.57 -15.94 3.07
C ARG A 339 -3.57 -14.84 2.72
N ASN A 340 -4.07 -13.67 2.34
CA ASN A 340 -3.26 -12.46 2.10
C ASN A 340 -3.01 -11.75 3.45
N TRP A 341 -2.24 -12.38 4.34
CA TRP A 341 -2.11 -11.98 5.74
C TRP A 341 -1.61 -10.54 5.95
N GLY A 342 -0.62 -10.10 5.17
CA GLY A 342 -0.08 -8.74 5.27
C GLY A 342 -1.14 -7.66 4.99
N LYS A 343 -1.93 -7.83 3.93
CA LYS A 343 -3.01 -6.90 3.56
C LYS A 343 -4.18 -6.99 4.54
N ALA A 344 -4.55 -8.20 4.96
CA ALA A 344 -5.60 -8.41 5.97
C ALA A 344 -5.26 -7.69 7.28
N LEU A 345 -4.00 -7.77 7.72
CA LEU A 345 -3.54 -7.10 8.93
C LEU A 345 -3.56 -5.57 8.81
N ALA A 346 -3.12 -5.03 7.66
CA ALA A 346 -3.16 -3.59 7.40
C ALA A 346 -4.59 -3.04 7.45
N ASP A 347 -5.51 -3.66 6.70
CA ASP A 347 -6.92 -3.25 6.66
C ASP A 347 -7.59 -3.37 8.03
N ALA A 348 -7.34 -4.46 8.76
CA ALA A 348 -7.92 -4.66 10.09
C ALA A 348 -7.39 -3.64 11.10
N ARG A 349 -6.08 -3.29 11.04
CA ARG A 349 -5.47 -2.25 11.88
C ARG A 349 -6.09 -0.88 11.61
N GLU A 350 -6.25 -0.52 10.34
CA GLU A 350 -6.85 0.75 9.94
C GLU A 350 -8.33 0.82 10.36
N ALA A 351 -9.08 -0.27 10.19
CA ALA A 351 -10.46 -0.35 10.64
C ALA A 351 -10.58 -0.14 12.17
N LEU A 352 -9.69 -0.77 12.96
CA LEU A 352 -9.66 -0.66 14.42
C LEU A 352 -9.19 0.71 14.93
N ALA A 353 -8.54 1.52 14.10
CA ALA A 353 -8.18 2.90 14.44
C ALA A 353 -9.38 3.86 14.37
N SER A 354 -10.48 3.47 13.73
CA SER A 354 -11.70 4.28 13.64
C SER A 354 -12.55 4.15 14.91
N GLU A 355 -12.85 5.28 15.55
CA GLU A 355 -13.76 5.34 16.72
C GLU A 355 -15.21 4.94 16.37
N ALA A 356 -15.58 4.96 15.09
CA ALA A 356 -16.89 4.56 14.63
C ALA A 356 -17.08 3.03 14.61
N LEU A 357 -15.98 2.25 14.70
CA LEU A 357 -16.03 0.79 14.72
C LEU A 357 -16.15 0.27 16.16
N ALA A 358 -17.33 -0.25 16.51
CA ALA A 358 -17.59 -0.75 17.87
C ALA A 358 -18.28 -2.13 17.87
N GLY A 359 -18.36 -2.71 19.06
CA GLY A 359 -19.08 -3.96 19.33
C GLY A 359 -18.53 -5.17 18.57
N ALA A 360 -19.43 -6.03 18.09
CA ALA A 360 -19.08 -7.28 17.41
C ALA A 360 -18.29 -7.09 16.11
N SER A 361 -18.44 -5.94 15.43
CA SER A 361 -17.66 -5.66 14.22
C SER A 361 -16.22 -5.32 14.53
N ALA A 362 -15.98 -4.55 15.61
CA ALA A 362 -14.63 -4.30 16.13
C ALA A 362 -13.98 -5.60 16.60
N GLN A 363 -14.71 -6.43 17.35
CA GLN A 363 -14.19 -7.72 17.83
C GLN A 363 -13.74 -8.62 16.68
N ARG A 364 -14.56 -8.75 15.62
CA ARG A 364 -14.22 -9.57 14.44
C ARG A 364 -13.00 -9.03 13.71
N CYS A 365 -12.83 -7.72 13.64
CA CYS A 365 -11.63 -7.11 13.05
C CYS A 365 -10.38 -7.36 13.90
N ALA A 366 -10.47 -7.20 15.23
CA ALA A 366 -9.38 -7.50 16.15
C ALA A 366 -8.96 -8.96 16.08
N ARG A 367 -9.93 -9.90 16.04
CA ARG A 367 -9.64 -11.32 15.85
C ARG A 367 -8.92 -11.60 14.54
N ARG A 368 -9.35 -11.00 13.43
CA ARG A 368 -8.69 -11.15 12.12
C ARG A 368 -7.28 -10.58 12.13
N ALA A 369 -7.07 -9.43 12.76
CA ALA A 369 -5.74 -8.85 12.95
C ALA A 369 -4.84 -9.78 13.76
N ALA A 370 -5.33 -10.34 14.86
CA ALA A 370 -4.60 -11.31 15.69
C ALA A 370 -4.20 -12.55 14.89
N LYS A 371 -5.15 -13.12 14.13
CA LYS A 371 -4.90 -14.27 13.26
C LYS A 371 -3.86 -13.95 12.18
N ALA A 372 -3.99 -12.82 11.50
CA ALA A 372 -3.08 -12.43 10.43
C ALA A 372 -1.66 -12.16 10.97
N ALA A 373 -1.53 -11.48 12.11
CA ALA A 373 -0.25 -11.25 12.78
C ALA A 373 0.41 -12.57 13.21
N LEU A 374 -0.36 -13.52 13.73
CA LEU A 374 0.14 -14.85 14.08
C LEU A 374 0.68 -15.59 12.85
N GLN A 375 -0.06 -15.59 11.73
CA GLN A 375 0.39 -16.24 10.49
C GLN A 375 1.63 -15.57 9.87
N LEU A 376 1.90 -14.31 10.21
CA LEU A 376 3.12 -13.59 9.82
C LEU A 376 4.27 -13.78 10.82
N GLY A 377 4.10 -14.56 11.88
CA GLY A 377 5.09 -14.73 12.95
C GLY A 377 5.29 -13.50 13.83
N GLN A 378 4.39 -12.50 13.75
CA GLN A 378 4.42 -11.28 14.58
C GLN A 378 3.74 -11.54 15.92
N LEU A 379 4.37 -12.33 16.79
CA LEU A 379 3.76 -12.84 18.03
C LEU A 379 3.29 -11.74 18.99
N GLU A 380 4.08 -10.68 19.17
CA GLU A 380 3.73 -9.55 20.06
C GLU A 380 2.46 -8.82 19.59
N GLU A 381 2.38 -8.54 18.28
CA GLU A 381 1.20 -7.88 17.71
C GLU A 381 -0.01 -8.82 17.70
N ALA A 382 0.19 -10.12 17.45
CA ALA A 382 -0.86 -11.12 17.57
C ALA A 382 -1.44 -11.14 18.99
N ARG A 383 -0.58 -11.13 20.01
CA ARG A 383 -0.98 -11.08 21.43
C ARG A 383 -1.75 -9.80 21.76
N ARG A 384 -1.29 -8.64 21.27
CA ARG A 384 -1.97 -7.35 21.46
C ARG A 384 -3.39 -7.36 20.88
N PHE A 385 -3.56 -7.77 19.62
CA PHE A 385 -4.88 -7.82 18.99
C PHE A 385 -5.77 -8.91 19.59
N HIS A 386 -5.20 -10.03 20.03
CA HIS A 386 -5.93 -11.08 20.75
C HIS A 386 -6.52 -10.53 22.06
N THR A 387 -5.72 -9.85 22.89
CA THR A 387 -6.21 -9.20 24.12
C THR A 387 -7.27 -8.13 23.83
N GLN A 388 -7.07 -7.34 22.76
CA GLN A 388 -8.08 -6.36 22.34
C GLN A 388 -9.40 -7.04 21.91
N ALA A 389 -9.33 -8.16 21.20
CA ALA A 389 -10.51 -8.91 20.77
C ALA A 389 -11.28 -9.51 21.96
N LEU A 390 -10.57 -10.03 22.96
CA LEU A 390 -11.18 -10.55 24.20
C LEU A 390 -11.88 -9.44 25.01
N ALA A 391 -11.30 -8.23 25.05
CA ALA A 391 -11.90 -7.11 25.77
C ALA A 391 -13.19 -6.57 25.13
N LEU A 392 -13.49 -6.93 23.87
CA LEU A 392 -14.65 -6.47 23.14
C LEU A 392 -15.86 -7.41 23.32
N PRO A 393 -17.10 -6.90 23.23
CA PRO A 393 -18.31 -7.72 23.40
C PRO A 393 -18.33 -8.92 22.45
N GLY A 394 -18.50 -10.13 23.00
CA GLY A 394 -18.53 -11.38 22.25
C GLY A 394 -17.16 -12.08 22.12
N GLY A 395 -16.08 -11.49 22.65
CA GLY A 395 -14.74 -12.09 22.66
C GLY A 395 -14.69 -13.44 23.39
N ASP A 396 -15.26 -13.53 24.59
CA ASP A 396 -15.20 -14.73 25.43
C ASP A 396 -15.88 -15.97 24.83
N ALA A 397 -16.79 -15.77 23.87
CA ALA A 397 -17.53 -16.84 23.19
C ALA A 397 -16.91 -17.22 21.82
N ASP A 398 -15.83 -16.56 21.40
CA ASP A 398 -15.21 -16.77 20.09
C ASP A 398 -14.16 -17.90 20.16
N GLU A 399 -14.57 -19.12 19.76
CA GLU A 399 -13.71 -20.31 19.76
C GLU A 399 -12.42 -20.13 18.95
N GLU A 400 -12.42 -19.25 17.95
CA GLU A 400 -11.24 -19.01 17.11
C GLU A 400 -10.17 -18.20 17.83
N LEU A 401 -10.53 -17.43 18.87
CA LEU A 401 -9.53 -16.77 19.74
C LEU A 401 -8.72 -17.77 20.56
N ALA A 402 -9.33 -18.87 21.03
CA ALA A 402 -8.60 -19.92 21.74
C ALA A 402 -7.54 -20.60 20.86
N ALA A 403 -7.86 -20.82 19.58
CA ALA A 403 -6.90 -21.36 18.61
C ALA A 403 -5.75 -20.38 18.32
N ILE A 404 -6.04 -19.07 18.30
CA ILE A 404 -5.02 -18.03 18.14
C ILE A 404 -4.10 -17.99 19.37
N ASP A 405 -4.65 -18.03 20.59
CA ASP A 405 -3.86 -18.03 21.83
C ASP A 405 -2.91 -19.23 21.90
N ALA A 406 -3.42 -20.43 21.60
CA ALA A 406 -2.59 -21.64 21.54
C ALA A 406 -1.45 -21.50 20.53
N GLY A 407 -1.72 -20.90 19.36
CA GLY A 407 -0.69 -20.63 18.36
C GLY A 407 0.36 -19.60 18.81
N ILE A 408 -0.04 -18.56 19.54
CA ILE A 408 0.88 -17.57 20.11
C ILE A 408 1.80 -18.24 21.15
N LEU A 409 1.22 -19.02 22.07
CA LEU A 409 1.98 -19.73 23.10
C LEU A 409 2.99 -20.72 22.50
N ALA A 410 2.58 -21.50 21.50
CA ALA A 410 3.48 -22.40 20.78
C ALA A 410 4.63 -21.65 20.09
N GLY A 411 4.33 -20.52 19.44
CA GLY A 411 5.36 -19.68 18.82
C GLY A 411 6.34 -19.08 19.83
N GLU A 412 5.87 -18.69 21.02
CA GLU A 412 6.72 -18.18 22.09
C GLU A 412 7.60 -19.27 22.71
N GLU A 413 7.09 -20.49 22.86
CA GLU A 413 7.86 -21.67 23.28
C GLU A 413 8.96 -22.01 22.29
N GLU A 414 8.64 -22.07 21.00
CA GLU A 414 9.63 -22.30 19.94
C GLU A 414 10.68 -21.18 19.92
N GLY A 415 10.25 -19.93 20.04
CA GLY A 415 11.15 -18.78 20.13
C GLY A 415 12.08 -18.85 21.34
N ARG A 416 11.59 -19.29 22.51
CA ARG A 416 12.40 -19.51 23.71
C ARG A 416 13.38 -20.65 23.52
N ALA A 417 12.95 -21.79 22.97
CA ALA A 417 13.81 -22.94 22.70
C ALA A 417 14.97 -22.57 21.77
N ARG A 418 14.69 -21.86 20.67
CA ARG A 418 15.73 -21.37 19.74
C ARG A 418 16.71 -20.41 20.40
N ARG A 419 16.25 -19.55 21.33
CA ARG A 419 17.14 -18.64 22.07
C ARG A 419 18.05 -19.40 23.02
N VAL A 420 17.52 -20.37 23.76
CA VAL A 420 18.30 -21.24 24.65
C VAL A 420 19.34 -22.04 23.86
N GLU A 421 18.96 -22.61 22.72
CA GLU A 421 19.88 -23.35 21.84
C GLU A 421 20.97 -22.43 21.27
N ALA A 422 20.61 -21.22 20.82
CA ALA A 422 21.58 -20.26 20.31
C ALA A 422 22.54 -19.75 21.40
N GLU A 423 22.06 -19.58 22.63
CA GLU A 423 22.88 -19.20 23.78
C GLU A 423 23.81 -20.35 24.21
N ALA A 424 23.33 -21.59 24.22
CA ALA A 424 24.13 -22.78 24.45
C ALA A 424 25.22 -22.95 23.37
N ALA A 425 24.88 -22.77 22.09
CA ALA A 425 25.85 -22.82 20.99
C ALA A 425 26.93 -21.75 21.12
N LYS A 426 26.57 -20.52 21.50
CA LYS A 426 27.53 -19.44 21.78
C LYS A 426 28.44 -19.77 22.96
N LEU A 427 27.89 -20.36 24.01
CA LEU A 427 28.68 -20.80 25.16
C LEU A 427 29.69 -21.87 24.75
N MET A 428 29.24 -22.91 24.04
CA MET A 428 30.11 -23.98 23.51
C MET A 428 31.23 -23.42 22.62
N GLU A 429 30.92 -22.48 21.72
CA GLU A 429 31.91 -21.84 20.86
C GLU A 429 32.94 -21.02 21.67
N ALA A 430 32.48 -20.29 22.69
CA ALA A 430 33.36 -19.52 23.58
C ALA A 430 34.26 -20.43 24.42
N GLU A 431 33.74 -21.55 24.91
CA GLU A 431 34.48 -22.57 25.67
C GLU A 431 35.53 -23.25 24.79
N LEU A 432 35.17 -23.64 23.56
CA LEU A 432 36.11 -24.17 22.57
C LEU A 432 37.25 -23.16 22.28
N ALA A 433 36.91 -21.91 22.01
CA ALA A 433 37.90 -20.86 21.76
C ALA A 433 38.82 -20.62 22.97
N ALA A 434 38.29 -20.74 24.19
CA ALA A 434 39.08 -20.68 25.41
C ALA A 434 40.02 -21.89 25.54
N ALA A 435 39.55 -23.11 25.31
CA ALA A 435 40.34 -24.34 25.33
C ALA A 435 41.50 -24.30 24.31
N VAL A 436 41.21 -23.91 23.06
CA VAL A 436 42.19 -23.70 21.98
C VAL A 436 43.27 -22.70 22.40
N ARG A 437 42.87 -21.58 23.02
CA ARG A 437 43.80 -20.54 23.50
C ARG A 437 44.66 -21.03 24.66
N ARG A 438 44.09 -21.72 25.64
CA ARG A 438 44.83 -22.28 26.80
C ARG A 438 45.91 -23.26 26.35
N ARG A 439 45.59 -24.08 25.35
CA ARG A 439 46.48 -25.08 24.74
C ARG A 439 47.45 -24.48 23.70
N ARG A 440 47.35 -23.18 23.39
CA ARG A 440 48.18 -22.46 22.41
C ARG A 440 48.15 -23.09 21.00
N LEU A 441 47.01 -23.62 20.61
CA LEU A 441 46.84 -24.29 19.32
C LEU A 441 46.65 -23.26 18.20
N VAL A 442 47.31 -23.51 17.08
CA VAL A 442 47.06 -22.80 15.82
C VAL A 442 46.15 -23.68 14.98
N VAL A 443 44.84 -23.51 15.17
CA VAL A 443 43.82 -24.18 14.37
C VAL A 443 43.62 -23.41 13.07
N ARG A 444 43.55 -24.13 11.95
CA ARG A 444 43.36 -23.60 10.60
C ARG A 444 42.05 -24.12 10.02
N ASP A 445 41.46 -23.38 9.10
CA ASP A 445 40.32 -23.88 8.35
C ASP A 445 40.74 -25.06 7.47
N PHE A 446 39.79 -25.96 7.20
CA PHE A 446 39.98 -27.01 6.21
C PHE A 446 39.78 -26.42 4.82
N GLU A 447 40.87 -26.20 4.08
CA GLU A 447 40.85 -25.40 2.84
C GLU A 447 40.36 -26.19 1.60
N ASP A 448 40.43 -27.52 1.57
CA ASP A 448 40.03 -28.32 0.39
C ASP A 448 38.57 -28.78 0.45
N GLU A 449 37.66 -27.90 0.04
CA GLU A 449 36.23 -28.17 0.05
C GLU A 449 35.83 -29.35 -0.87
N ARG A 450 36.62 -29.69 -1.90
CA ARG A 450 36.35 -30.84 -2.76
C ARG A 450 36.61 -32.15 -2.03
N ILE A 451 37.72 -32.23 -1.31
CA ILE A 451 38.03 -33.39 -0.44
C ILE A 451 36.98 -33.49 0.66
N ARG A 452 36.54 -32.34 1.22
CA ARG A 452 35.47 -32.32 2.22
C ARG A 452 34.17 -32.91 1.67
N GLU A 453 33.72 -32.46 0.51
CA GLU A 453 32.48 -32.94 -0.10
C GLU A 453 32.56 -34.43 -0.48
N GLN A 454 33.70 -34.88 -1.01
CA GLN A 454 33.91 -36.25 -1.47
C GLN A 454 34.12 -37.26 -0.33
N CYS A 455 34.89 -36.90 0.70
CA CYS A 455 35.35 -37.83 1.73
C CYS A 455 34.61 -37.69 3.07
N VAL A 456 34.13 -36.48 3.39
CA VAL A 456 33.43 -36.18 4.67
C VAL A 456 31.92 -36.09 4.46
N GLY A 457 31.48 -35.66 3.28
CA GLY A 457 30.09 -35.44 2.92
C GLY A 457 29.56 -34.10 3.44
N GLY A 458 28.78 -33.39 2.61
CA GLY A 458 28.27 -32.04 2.92
C GLY A 458 27.35 -31.95 4.15
N THR A 459 26.96 -33.09 4.74
CA THR A 459 26.00 -33.17 5.87
C THR A 459 26.60 -33.72 7.16
N SER A 460 27.90 -34.06 7.24
CA SER A 460 28.42 -34.71 8.45
C SER A 460 28.34 -33.83 9.70
N GLY A 461 28.45 -32.50 9.54
CA GLY A 461 28.42 -31.54 10.64
C GLY A 461 29.60 -31.66 11.63
N ALA A 462 30.50 -32.63 11.41
CA ALA A 462 31.62 -32.91 12.29
C ALA A 462 32.63 -31.77 12.26
N ARG A 463 32.93 -31.24 13.44
CA ARG A 463 33.83 -30.11 13.67
C ARG A 463 34.56 -30.33 14.97
N VAL A 464 35.67 -29.62 15.15
CA VAL A 464 36.36 -29.58 16.44
C VAL A 464 35.38 -29.08 17.50
N TRP A 465 35.26 -29.82 18.61
CA TRP A 465 34.47 -29.43 19.76
C TRP A 465 35.25 -29.69 21.04
N TYR A 466 34.78 -29.11 22.14
CA TYR A 466 35.45 -29.17 23.42
C TYR A 466 34.52 -29.81 24.45
N ASP A 467 34.98 -30.89 25.08
CA ASP A 467 34.33 -31.49 26.23
C ASP A 467 34.81 -30.76 27.49
N ALA A 468 33.93 -29.96 28.08
CA ALA A 468 34.22 -29.24 29.32
C ALA A 468 34.27 -30.15 30.56
N VAL A 469 33.67 -31.35 30.50
CA VAL A 469 33.65 -32.31 31.62
C VAL A 469 34.99 -33.02 31.75
N GLU A 470 35.49 -33.57 30.63
CA GLU A 470 36.78 -34.26 30.59
C GLU A 470 37.96 -33.29 30.37
N ASP A 471 37.67 -32.01 30.05
CA ASP A 471 38.64 -31.02 29.57
C ASP A 471 39.45 -31.55 28.38
N GLU A 472 38.78 -32.12 27.38
CA GLU A 472 39.42 -32.69 26.18
C GLU A 472 38.90 -32.03 24.90
N LEU A 473 39.78 -31.92 23.89
CA LEU A 473 39.39 -31.50 22.55
C LEU A 473 39.13 -32.72 21.68
N HIS A 474 38.03 -32.67 20.96
CA HIS A 474 37.62 -33.73 20.06
C HIS A 474 37.77 -33.26 18.62
N TRP A 475 38.45 -34.07 17.81
CA TRP A 475 38.82 -33.74 16.44
C TRP A 475 38.24 -34.75 15.44
N PRO A 476 37.56 -34.29 14.39
CA PRO A 476 37.31 -35.12 13.23
C PRO A 476 38.63 -35.34 12.46
N VAL A 477 38.92 -36.57 12.04
CA VAL A 477 40.17 -36.95 11.37
C VAL A 477 39.88 -37.66 10.05
N LEU A 478 40.59 -37.27 9.00
CA LEU A 478 40.53 -37.90 7.69
C LEU A 478 41.76 -38.79 7.47
N LEU A 479 41.53 -40.08 7.21
CA LEU A 479 42.56 -41.03 6.83
C LEU A 479 42.59 -41.19 5.32
N LEU A 480 43.77 -41.06 4.73
CA LEU A 480 44.00 -41.19 3.29
C LEU A 480 44.83 -42.43 3.02
N TYR A 481 44.37 -43.28 2.11
CA TYR A 481 45.09 -44.47 1.63
C TYR A 481 45.50 -44.24 0.17
N PRO A 482 46.58 -43.48 -0.08
CA PRO A 482 46.90 -43.00 -1.41
C PRO A 482 47.28 -44.12 -2.40
N GLU A 483 47.76 -45.28 -1.91
CA GLU A 483 48.02 -46.45 -2.75
C GLU A 483 46.74 -47.04 -3.36
N ALA A 484 45.65 -47.03 -2.59
CA ALA A 484 44.36 -47.55 -3.01
C ALA A 484 43.43 -46.47 -3.59
N ALA A 485 43.81 -45.19 -3.50
CA ALA A 485 42.96 -44.03 -3.76
C ALA A 485 41.64 -44.07 -2.96
N MET A 486 41.75 -44.50 -1.70
CA MET A 486 40.62 -44.61 -0.76
C MET A 486 40.82 -43.65 0.42
N SER A 487 39.75 -43.39 1.16
CA SER A 487 39.78 -42.59 2.39
C SER A 487 38.74 -43.06 3.39
N ASP A 488 39.00 -42.88 4.68
CA ASP A 488 38.04 -43.05 5.76
C ASP A 488 37.96 -41.79 6.62
N PHE A 489 36.78 -41.52 7.19
CA PHE A 489 36.53 -40.36 8.04
C PHE A 489 36.11 -40.79 9.44
N ILE A 490 36.91 -40.41 10.43
CA ILE A 490 36.62 -40.63 11.84
C ILE A 490 36.05 -39.33 12.40
N GLN A 491 34.79 -39.36 12.84
CA GLN A 491 34.07 -38.14 13.22
C GLN A 491 34.55 -37.54 14.53
N ASP A 492 35.06 -38.38 15.43
CA ASP A 492 35.37 -38.02 16.79
C ASP A 492 36.60 -38.77 17.29
N VAL A 493 37.69 -38.03 17.52
CA VAL A 493 38.93 -38.50 18.13
C VAL A 493 39.29 -37.55 19.26
N SER A 494 39.29 -38.03 20.50
CA SER A 494 39.76 -37.24 21.64
C SER A 494 41.27 -36.92 21.53
N GLU A 495 41.68 -35.77 22.07
CA GLU A 495 43.07 -35.35 22.10
C GLU A 495 44.02 -36.30 22.83
N SER A 496 43.49 -37.14 23.73
CA SER A 496 44.26 -38.13 24.49
C SER A 496 44.31 -39.51 23.81
N GLU A 497 43.50 -39.74 22.78
CA GLU A 497 43.43 -41.02 22.08
C GLU A 497 44.61 -41.25 21.12
N CYS A 498 45.03 -42.52 21.04
CA CYS A 498 46.07 -42.98 20.12
C CYS A 498 45.43 -43.62 18.88
N MET A 499 45.98 -43.34 17.70
CA MET A 499 45.46 -43.89 16.44
C MET A 499 45.61 -45.41 16.31
N ALA A 500 46.46 -46.05 17.12
CA ALA A 500 46.63 -47.50 17.12
C ALA A 500 45.33 -48.24 17.45
N ALA A 501 44.50 -47.72 18.36
CA ALA A 501 43.22 -48.34 18.70
C ALA A 501 42.24 -48.26 17.53
N HIS A 502 42.12 -47.08 16.91
CA HIS A 502 41.32 -46.85 15.70
C HIS A 502 41.75 -47.77 14.55
N LEU A 503 43.05 -47.84 14.24
CA LEU A 503 43.57 -48.70 13.18
C LEU A 503 43.36 -50.19 13.47
N LEU A 504 43.46 -50.61 14.73
CA LEU A 504 43.19 -51.99 15.15
C LEU A 504 41.72 -52.35 14.93
N GLU A 505 40.80 -51.45 15.26
CA GLU A 505 39.37 -51.66 15.00
C GLU A 505 39.08 -51.72 13.50
N MET A 506 39.64 -50.78 12.73
CA MET A 506 39.40 -50.66 11.28
C MET A 506 40.00 -51.82 10.47
N PHE A 507 41.22 -52.28 10.80
CA PHE A 507 41.97 -53.24 9.97
C PHE A 507 42.21 -54.59 10.64
N GLY A 508 42.15 -54.68 11.96
CA GLY A 508 42.48 -55.89 12.72
C GLY A 508 43.99 -56.11 12.93
N ALA A 509 44.34 -57.02 13.82
CA ALA A 509 45.73 -57.34 14.16
C ALA A 509 46.45 -58.10 13.03
N ASP A 510 45.75 -59.02 12.38
CA ASP A 510 46.22 -59.90 11.31
C ASP A 510 45.45 -59.64 10.00
N ALA A 511 45.00 -58.40 9.79
CA ALA A 511 44.19 -57.97 8.65
C ALA A 511 42.83 -58.69 8.57
N GLU A 512 42.24 -59.09 9.70
CA GLU A 512 40.93 -59.75 9.77
C GLU A 512 39.78 -58.83 9.33
N ASN A 513 39.85 -57.54 9.67
CA ASN A 513 38.88 -56.51 9.29
C ASN A 513 39.29 -55.75 8.01
N SER A 514 40.31 -56.25 7.30
CA SER A 514 40.84 -55.59 6.11
C SER A 514 39.75 -55.37 5.05
N PRO A 515 39.64 -54.14 4.51
CA PRO A 515 38.57 -53.76 3.59
C PRO A 515 38.72 -54.43 2.21
N GLU A 516 37.62 -54.50 1.45
CA GLU A 516 37.58 -55.24 0.17
C GLU A 516 38.59 -54.76 -0.89
N TRP A 517 39.03 -53.51 -0.80
CA TRP A 517 40.02 -52.94 -1.70
C TRP A 517 41.45 -53.44 -1.40
N ASP A 518 41.75 -53.89 -0.19
CA ASP A 518 43.04 -54.46 0.21
C ASP A 518 43.10 -55.96 -0.14
N LYS A 519 43.13 -56.25 -1.44
CA LYS A 519 43.18 -57.62 -1.97
C LYS A 519 44.40 -58.41 -1.49
N GLU A 520 45.49 -57.72 -1.16
CA GLU A 520 46.73 -58.32 -0.68
C GLU A 520 46.73 -58.55 0.84
N ARG A 521 45.71 -58.05 1.56
CA ARG A 521 45.58 -58.08 3.03
C ARG A 521 46.84 -57.59 3.74
N LYS A 522 47.44 -56.53 3.18
CA LYS A 522 48.70 -55.95 3.66
C LYS A 522 48.51 -54.79 4.64
N TYR A 523 47.31 -54.23 4.75
CA TYR A 523 46.97 -53.21 5.74
C TYR A 523 46.67 -53.90 7.08
N ARG A 524 47.73 -54.31 7.80
CA ARG A 524 47.65 -54.82 9.18
C ARG A 524 47.94 -53.70 10.16
N ALA A 525 47.16 -53.55 11.23
CA ALA A 525 47.31 -52.42 12.15
C ALA A 525 48.75 -52.21 12.67
N ALA A 526 49.50 -53.28 12.92
CA ALA A 526 50.89 -53.23 13.39
C ALA A 526 51.90 -52.75 12.32
N ASP A 527 51.58 -52.95 11.05
CA ASP A 527 52.42 -52.61 9.90
C ASP A 527 52.09 -51.23 9.33
N LEU A 528 51.00 -50.59 9.77
CA LEU A 528 50.61 -49.27 9.30
C LEU A 528 51.41 -48.15 9.96
N GLN A 529 51.78 -47.17 9.14
CA GLN A 529 52.43 -45.94 9.55
C GLN A 529 51.65 -44.75 9.01
N MET A 530 51.53 -43.70 9.82
CA MET A 530 50.81 -42.48 9.47
C MET A 530 51.77 -41.33 9.18
N TYR A 531 51.38 -40.46 8.26
CA TYR A 531 52.14 -39.30 7.83
C TYR A 531 51.24 -38.09 7.68
N VAL A 532 51.78 -36.90 7.95
CA VAL A 532 51.09 -35.63 7.77
C VAL A 532 51.89 -34.74 6.83
N ASP A 533 51.18 -34.02 5.96
CA ASP A 533 51.79 -33.01 5.11
C ASP A 533 52.13 -31.77 5.95
N MET A 534 53.40 -31.36 5.92
CA MET A 534 53.88 -30.13 6.53
C MET A 534 53.81 -28.98 5.51
N PRO A 535 53.61 -27.73 5.96
CA PRO A 535 53.61 -26.58 5.07
C PRO A 535 54.90 -26.50 4.27
N ARG A 536 54.77 -26.18 2.98
CA ARG A 536 55.89 -26.17 2.02
C ARG A 536 57.02 -25.26 2.49
N ALA A 537 58.20 -25.83 2.68
CA ALA A 537 59.45 -25.11 2.86
C ALA A 537 60.18 -25.02 1.51
N GLY A 538 59.76 -24.09 0.64
CA GLY A 538 60.31 -23.94 -0.72
C GLY A 538 59.54 -24.69 -1.80
N GLU A 539 60.24 -25.30 -2.77
CA GLU A 539 59.64 -25.95 -3.96
C GLU A 539 59.11 -27.37 -3.72
N ARG A 540 59.32 -27.96 -2.54
CA ARG A 540 58.97 -29.37 -2.26
C ARG A 540 57.97 -29.48 -1.10
N GLU A 541 57.06 -30.45 -1.23
CA GLU A 541 56.21 -30.90 -0.13
C GLU A 541 57.09 -31.60 0.92
N VAL A 542 56.74 -31.47 2.19
CA VAL A 542 57.47 -32.13 3.29
C VAL A 542 56.45 -32.98 4.02
N VAL A 543 56.74 -34.26 4.21
CA VAL A 543 55.89 -35.17 5.00
C VAL A 543 56.61 -35.56 6.28
N GLU A 544 55.88 -35.58 7.39
CA GLU A 544 56.42 -36.04 8.67
C GLU A 544 55.63 -37.22 9.22
N THR A 545 56.34 -38.14 9.85
CA THR A 545 55.74 -39.29 10.52
C THR A 545 54.89 -38.87 11.73
N VAL A 546 53.75 -39.53 11.87
CA VAL A 546 52.89 -39.55 13.04
C VAL A 546 52.90 -40.97 13.59
N ARG A 547 53.26 -41.12 14.85
CA ARG A 547 53.26 -42.39 15.56
C ARG A 547 51.84 -42.80 15.90
N THR A 548 51.51 -44.07 15.72
CA THR A 548 50.18 -44.61 16.01
C THR A 548 49.97 -44.86 17.50
N ASP A 549 51.04 -45.05 18.27
CA ASP A 549 51.04 -45.41 19.70
C ASP A 549 51.09 -44.21 20.65
N LEU A 550 51.03 -42.99 20.13
CA LEU A 550 51.02 -41.75 20.92
C LEU A 550 49.76 -40.93 20.61
N PRO A 551 49.30 -40.08 21.55
CA PRO A 551 48.15 -39.22 21.33
C PRO A 551 48.31 -38.35 20.09
N LEU A 552 47.30 -38.34 19.21
CA LEU A 552 47.39 -37.65 17.92
C LEU A 552 47.66 -36.16 18.08
N LEU A 553 46.87 -35.47 18.92
CA LEU A 553 46.94 -34.02 19.02
C LEU A 553 48.28 -33.56 19.59
N GLN A 554 48.84 -34.26 20.59
CA GLN A 554 50.15 -33.91 21.15
C GLN A 554 51.26 -33.93 20.11
N GLN A 555 51.19 -34.87 19.16
CA GLN A 555 52.14 -34.94 18.05
C GLN A 555 51.93 -33.80 17.05
N LEU A 556 50.69 -33.46 16.71
CA LEU A 556 50.38 -32.34 15.82
C LEU A 556 50.79 -30.98 16.43
N ILE A 557 50.61 -30.81 17.74
CA ILE A 557 51.08 -29.64 18.51
C ILE A 557 52.60 -29.51 18.43
N ALA A 558 53.35 -30.61 18.61
CA ALA A 558 54.81 -30.59 18.53
C ALA A 558 55.30 -30.12 17.14
N LYS A 559 54.54 -30.41 16.09
CA LYS A 559 54.82 -29.98 14.71
C LYS A 559 54.53 -28.49 14.47
N GLN A 560 53.73 -27.85 15.32
CA GLN A 560 53.42 -26.41 15.21
C GLN A 560 54.65 -25.52 15.32
N ALA A 561 55.68 -25.94 16.08
CA ALA A 561 56.98 -25.26 16.16
C ALA A 561 57.71 -25.18 14.80
N ARG A 562 57.34 -26.05 13.84
CA ARG A 562 57.86 -26.08 12.45
C ARG A 562 56.89 -25.44 11.46
N GLY A 563 55.89 -24.71 11.94
CA GLY A 563 54.91 -23.97 11.14
C GLY A 563 53.62 -24.73 10.82
N TYR A 564 53.45 -25.97 11.29
CA TYR A 564 52.23 -26.74 11.05
C TYR A 564 51.03 -26.14 11.81
N GLY A 565 50.09 -25.55 11.07
CA GLY A 565 48.79 -25.19 11.60
C GLY A 565 47.86 -26.39 11.49
N ILE A 566 47.22 -26.77 12.60
CA ILE A 566 46.36 -27.96 12.66
C ILE A 566 45.06 -27.63 11.92
N PRO A 567 44.76 -28.24 10.77
CA PRO A 567 43.50 -27.98 10.07
C PRO A 567 42.34 -28.52 10.91
N GLY A 568 41.17 -27.90 10.82
CA GLY A 568 39.96 -28.29 11.55
C GLY A 568 39.55 -29.76 11.32
N ILE A 569 40.05 -30.36 10.23
CA ILE A 569 40.03 -31.79 9.97
C ILE A 569 41.47 -32.22 9.61
N PRO A 570 42.27 -32.78 10.56
CA PRO A 570 43.58 -33.33 10.27
C PRO A 570 43.52 -34.44 9.23
N MET A 571 44.36 -34.34 8.20
CA MET A 571 44.51 -35.38 7.18
C MET A 571 45.77 -36.19 7.45
N LEU A 572 45.64 -37.51 7.51
CA LEU A 572 46.73 -38.43 7.78
C LEU A 572 46.83 -39.45 6.64
N HIS A 573 47.98 -39.49 5.97
CA HIS A 573 48.29 -40.53 4.99
C HIS A 573 48.69 -41.81 5.71
N VAL A 574 47.99 -42.90 5.43
CA VAL A 574 48.22 -44.20 6.05
C VAL A 574 48.85 -45.13 5.01
N LEU A 575 50.06 -45.62 5.30
CA LEU A 575 50.85 -46.46 4.41
C LEU A 575 51.35 -47.71 5.14
N VAL A 576 51.62 -48.77 4.38
CA VAL A 576 52.26 -49.98 4.92
C VAL A 576 53.77 -49.75 5.03
N ARG A 577 54.30 -49.89 6.25
CA ARG A 577 55.71 -49.69 6.58
C ARG A 577 56.61 -50.63 5.78
N GLY A 578 57.63 -50.08 5.14
CA GLY A 578 58.61 -50.80 4.33
C GLY A 578 58.12 -51.20 2.93
N SER A 579 56.89 -50.87 2.56
CA SER A 579 56.33 -51.19 1.24
C SER A 579 57.03 -50.42 0.12
N GLU A 580 57.00 -50.97 -1.10
CA GLU A 580 57.51 -50.26 -2.29
C GLU A 580 56.77 -48.95 -2.56
N TYR A 581 55.48 -48.91 -2.23
CA TYR A 581 54.69 -47.68 -2.35
C TYR A 581 55.16 -46.62 -1.35
N GLU A 582 55.39 -46.97 -0.08
CA GLU A 582 55.90 -46.03 0.93
C GLU A 582 57.24 -45.41 0.49
N LYS A 583 58.16 -46.23 -0.05
CA LYS A 583 59.43 -45.73 -0.58
C LYS A 583 59.21 -44.73 -1.73
N ARG A 584 58.27 -44.99 -2.64
CA ARG A 584 57.91 -44.09 -3.74
C ARG A 584 57.24 -42.81 -3.25
N PHE A 585 56.35 -42.91 -2.27
CA PHE A 585 55.68 -41.79 -1.64
C PHE A 585 56.69 -40.75 -1.12
N PHE A 586 57.82 -41.20 -0.56
CA PHE A 586 58.91 -40.32 -0.15
C PHE A 586 59.82 -39.87 -1.30
N LEU A 587 60.07 -40.69 -2.32
CA LEU A 587 60.88 -40.30 -3.47
C LEU A 587 60.26 -39.10 -4.21
N ASP A 588 58.93 -39.09 -4.30
CA ASP A 588 58.19 -37.99 -4.90
C ASP A 588 58.06 -36.78 -3.95
N ARG A 589 58.38 -36.93 -2.64
CA ARG A 589 58.07 -35.94 -1.59
C ARG A 589 59.20 -35.56 -0.60
N VAL A 590 60.46 -36.03 -0.66
CA VAL A 590 61.42 -35.69 0.44
C VAL A 590 62.90 -35.58 0.04
N GLN A 591 63.58 -34.53 0.56
CA GLN A 591 64.73 -34.64 1.50
C GLN A 591 65.18 -33.28 2.03
N ASN A 592 65.21 -33.10 3.35
CA ASN A 592 66.42 -32.61 3.99
C ASN A 592 66.60 -33.29 5.37
N PRO A 593 67.85 -33.44 5.84
CA PRO A 593 68.42 -34.66 6.41
C PRO A 593 67.98 -35.00 7.83
#